data_AF-A0A1C5V652-F1
#
_entry.id   AF-A0A1C5V652-F1
#
_cell.length_a   1.000
_cell.length_b   1.000
_cell.length_c   1.000
_cell.angle_alpha   90.00
_cell.angle_beta   90.00
_cell.angle_gamma   90.00
#
_symmetry.space_group_name_H-M   'P 1'
#
loop_
_entity.id
_entity.type
_entity.pdbx_description
1 polymer ?
#
loop_
_entity_poly.entity_id
_entity_poly.type
_entity_poly.pdbx_seq_one_letter_code
_entity_poly.pdbx_strand_id
1 'polypeptide(L)'
;MMARKCIEKYLETHKSTYIGRYRCHSAVQTKKFEHKFHYYILDIQFKAIDVFVTIDYSGDEIVPTFSVNLHEQEQEYIIKDALNKILYFNQFKTILHCHVFEHFIETHTVNTILEPLDYRNILDYLEYHSGTNQETVDEFYTFFNPYLDRLLYNKNYKKFMDSIALLLDKILYEYEWDGVNAKYLDTEYQFHLEYFKETIKKMTNHIDGFFKSTKDELLEIFERLCQMPRFTLSIIKEFGNLILLNKEVAERLFNHFERLNPDQLENNIVISYLKSLYKNNHEQYIDACEDILRFVMNDVLTFANHDLQKEIGNRILEIEGYDLLIDLFSKDYNTFLFVCFPISTFPPEYKEIMRLELEKAIRFYAARMNHDEYRLTSFEQVANINRLLMEEYKEEYSNGKE
;
A
#
# COMPACT_ATOMS: atom_id res chain seq x y z
N MET A 1 6.44 24.77 -25.90
CA MET A 1 7.45 25.63 -25.22
C MET A 1 6.79 26.74 -24.39
N MET A 2 5.75 27.43 -24.89
CA MET A 2 4.98 28.41 -24.09
C MET A 2 4.20 27.78 -22.93
N ALA A 3 3.42 26.73 -23.17
CA ALA A 3 2.62 26.05 -22.13
C ALA A 3 3.45 25.65 -20.89
N ARG A 4 4.58 24.96 -21.08
CA ARG A 4 5.49 24.59 -19.98
C ARG A 4 6.01 25.79 -19.20
N LYS A 5 6.41 26.87 -19.89
CA LYS A 5 6.86 28.11 -19.24
C LYS A 5 5.73 28.80 -18.46
N CYS A 6 4.49 28.74 -18.95
CA CYS A 6 3.32 29.25 -18.25
C CYS A 6 3.11 28.52 -16.91
N ILE A 7 3.20 27.19 -16.94
CA ILE A 7 3.09 26.35 -15.73
C ILE A 7 4.24 26.62 -14.75
N GLU A 8 5.50 26.62 -15.23
CA GLU A 8 6.68 26.89 -14.40
C GLU A 8 6.59 28.28 -13.75
N LYS A 9 6.20 29.31 -14.52
CA LYS A 9 5.97 30.67 -14.01
C LYS A 9 4.91 30.68 -12.91
N TYR A 10 3.78 29.99 -13.11
CA TYR A 10 2.72 29.94 -12.11
C TYR A 10 3.22 29.33 -10.79
N LEU A 11 3.94 28.19 -10.88
CA LEU A 11 4.49 27.50 -9.71
C LEU A 11 5.54 28.34 -8.95
N GLU A 12 6.31 29.15 -9.66
CA GLU A 12 7.32 30.06 -9.07
C GLU A 12 6.70 31.26 -8.36
N THR A 13 5.65 31.85 -8.94
CA THR A 13 5.02 33.08 -8.42
C THR A 13 4.03 32.81 -7.29
N HIS A 14 3.39 31.64 -7.28
CA HIS A 14 2.38 31.29 -6.27
C HIS A 14 2.95 30.35 -5.21
N LYS A 15 3.77 30.91 -4.32
CA LYS A 15 4.30 30.18 -3.15
C LYS A 15 3.22 30.10 -2.08
N SER A 16 2.94 28.90 -1.62
CA SER A 16 2.00 28.62 -0.53
C SER A 16 2.66 27.68 0.47
N THR A 17 2.46 27.95 1.75
CA THR A 17 2.88 27.08 2.86
C THR A 17 1.73 26.18 3.33
N TYR A 18 0.56 26.27 2.70
CA TYR A 18 -0.60 25.45 3.04
C TYR A 18 -0.36 23.99 2.64
N ILE A 19 -0.54 23.09 3.60
CA ILE A 19 -0.48 21.64 3.38
C ILE A 19 -1.91 21.16 3.13
N GLY A 20 -2.23 20.91 1.87
CA GLY A 20 -3.56 20.47 1.48
C GLY A 20 -3.81 18.99 1.77
N ARG A 21 -5.07 18.70 2.11
CA ARG A 21 -5.55 17.34 2.40
C ARG A 21 -6.15 16.64 1.18
N TYR A 22 -6.43 17.37 0.11
CA TYR A 22 -7.03 16.83 -1.11
C TYR A 22 -6.09 15.84 -1.80
N ARG A 23 -6.66 14.75 -2.31
CA ARG A 23 -5.95 13.74 -3.10
C ARG A 23 -6.58 13.64 -4.48
N CYS A 24 -5.73 13.46 -5.48
CA CYS A 24 -6.15 13.30 -6.87
C CYS A 24 -6.48 11.83 -7.09
N HIS A 25 -7.70 11.51 -7.51
CA HIS A 25 -8.04 10.17 -8.00
C HIS A 25 -7.56 10.01 -9.43
N SER A 26 -8.06 10.83 -10.35
CA SER A 26 -7.86 10.64 -11.79
C SER A 26 -7.68 11.96 -12.53
N ALA A 27 -7.02 11.88 -13.69
CA ALA A 27 -6.72 13.03 -14.55
C ALA A 27 -6.91 12.72 -16.04
N VAL A 28 -7.87 13.37 -16.69
CA VAL A 28 -8.16 13.18 -18.12
C VAL A 28 -7.78 14.42 -18.92
N GLN A 29 -6.92 14.24 -19.92
CA GLN A 29 -6.70 15.27 -20.92
C GLN A 29 -7.94 15.40 -21.81
N THR A 30 -8.53 16.58 -21.89
CA THR A 30 -9.73 16.83 -22.73
C THR A 30 -9.38 17.59 -24.01
N LYS A 31 -8.34 18.43 -23.96
CA LYS A 31 -7.77 19.10 -25.14
C LYS A 31 -6.25 19.11 -25.04
N LYS A 32 -5.57 19.50 -26.13
CA LYS A 32 -4.11 19.58 -26.18
C LYS A 32 -3.46 20.32 -25.00
N PHE A 33 -4.12 21.37 -24.49
CA PHE A 33 -3.65 22.18 -23.36
C PHE A 33 -4.73 22.36 -22.29
N GLU A 34 -5.57 21.33 -22.09
CA GLU A 34 -6.62 21.33 -21.08
C GLU A 34 -6.68 19.95 -20.42
N HIS A 35 -6.71 19.91 -19.08
CA HIS A 35 -6.89 18.68 -18.31
C HIS A 35 -8.03 18.86 -17.31
N LYS A 36 -8.80 17.80 -17.12
CA LYS A 36 -9.75 17.66 -16.02
C LYS A 36 -9.18 16.73 -14.98
N PHE A 37 -9.33 17.09 -13.72
CA PHE A 37 -8.93 16.28 -12.59
C PHE A 37 -10.13 16.05 -11.69
N HIS A 38 -10.14 14.86 -11.08
CA HIS A 38 -11.03 14.53 -9.98
C HIS A 38 -10.20 14.43 -8.71
N TYR A 39 -10.40 15.39 -7.82
CA TYR A 39 -9.86 15.40 -6.47
C TYR A 39 -10.95 15.02 -5.48
N TYR A 40 -10.55 14.54 -4.31
CA TYR A 40 -11.45 14.29 -3.21
C TYR A 40 -10.79 14.59 -1.87
N ILE A 41 -11.65 14.76 -0.86
CA ILE A 41 -11.27 14.81 0.54
C ILE A 41 -12.29 13.99 1.34
N LEU A 42 -11.84 13.24 2.36
CA LEU A 42 -12.75 12.62 3.31
C LEU A 42 -13.01 13.57 4.48
N ASP A 43 -14.29 13.74 4.83
CA ASP A 43 -14.67 14.45 6.06
C ASP A 43 -14.39 13.60 7.31
N ILE A 44 -14.67 14.15 8.50
CA ILE A 44 -14.46 13.47 9.79
C ILE A 44 -15.35 12.23 9.99
N GLN A 45 -16.36 12.03 9.12
CA GLN A 45 -17.22 10.86 9.05
C GLN A 45 -16.82 9.91 7.91
N PHE A 46 -15.68 10.17 7.26
CA PHE A 46 -15.16 9.47 6.09
C PHE A 46 -16.08 9.50 4.86
N LYS A 47 -16.88 10.56 4.72
CA LYS A 47 -17.64 10.81 3.49
C LYS A 47 -16.78 11.57 2.51
N ALA A 48 -16.74 11.08 1.28
CA ALA A 48 -16.03 11.73 0.19
C ALA A 48 -16.72 13.03 -0.23
N ILE A 49 -15.92 14.07 -0.41
CA ILE A 49 -16.31 15.33 -1.04
C ILE A 49 -15.50 15.45 -2.33
N ASP A 50 -16.18 15.25 -3.45
CA ASP A 50 -15.58 15.29 -4.77
C ASP A 50 -15.43 16.71 -5.30
N VAL A 51 -14.25 16.99 -5.86
CA VAL A 51 -13.85 18.26 -6.45
C VAL A 51 -13.36 18.00 -7.86
N PHE A 52 -14.15 18.42 -8.86
CA PHE A 52 -13.73 18.39 -10.25
C PHE A 52 -13.10 19.74 -10.60
N VAL A 53 -11.88 19.71 -11.16
CA VAL A 53 -11.18 20.91 -11.60
C VAL A 53 -10.76 20.77 -13.04
N THR A 54 -11.04 21.78 -13.85
CA THR A 54 -10.51 21.91 -15.20
C THR A 54 -9.36 22.91 -15.18
N ILE A 55 -8.20 22.53 -15.69
CA ILE A 55 -7.03 23.40 -15.86
C ILE A 55 -6.82 23.63 -17.35
N ASP A 56 -7.13 24.84 -17.82
CA ASP A 56 -6.76 25.31 -19.16
C ASP A 56 -5.44 26.09 -19.08
N TYR A 57 -4.47 25.67 -19.89
CA TYR A 57 -3.14 26.26 -19.99
C TYR A 57 -2.74 26.50 -21.46
N SER A 58 -3.73 26.71 -22.32
CA SER A 58 -3.55 27.02 -23.73
C SER A 58 -3.05 28.45 -23.98
N GLY A 59 -3.32 29.38 -23.07
CA GLY A 59 -2.95 30.79 -23.15
C GLY A 59 -1.71 31.18 -22.35
N ASP A 60 -1.56 32.48 -22.10
CA ASP A 60 -0.44 33.06 -21.33
C ASP A 60 -0.61 32.94 -19.80
N GLU A 61 -1.78 32.52 -19.35
CA GLU A 61 -2.15 32.36 -17.94
C GLU A 61 -2.81 31.00 -17.71
N ILE A 62 -2.73 30.50 -16.47
CA ILE A 62 -3.41 29.28 -16.03
C ILE A 62 -4.84 29.65 -15.64
N VAL A 63 -5.83 29.00 -16.26
CA VAL A 63 -7.25 29.25 -16.00
C VAL A 63 -7.86 28.00 -15.34
N PRO A 64 -7.98 27.99 -14.00
CA PRO A 64 -8.65 26.92 -13.27
C PRO A 64 -10.17 27.14 -13.23
N THR A 65 -10.96 26.06 -13.34
CA THR A 65 -12.41 26.07 -13.13
C THR A 65 -12.79 24.93 -12.21
N PHE A 66 -13.27 25.25 -11.01
CA PHE A 66 -13.69 24.28 -10.00
C PHE A 66 -15.20 24.01 -10.07
N SER A 67 -15.62 22.77 -9.82
CA SER A 67 -17.02 22.38 -9.69
C SER A 67 -17.67 22.85 -8.39
N VAL A 68 -16.86 23.20 -7.39
CA VAL A 68 -17.30 23.61 -6.05
C VAL A 68 -16.58 24.89 -5.62
N ASN A 69 -17.19 25.61 -4.69
CA ASN A 69 -16.59 26.81 -4.12
C ASN A 69 -15.63 26.41 -2.99
N LEU A 70 -14.34 26.66 -3.18
CA LEU A 70 -13.26 26.35 -2.24
C LEU A 70 -12.56 27.61 -1.75
N HIS A 71 -11.91 27.54 -0.59
CA HIS A 71 -11.07 28.64 -0.12
C HIS A 71 -9.85 28.84 -1.03
N GLU A 72 -9.37 30.08 -1.19
CA GLU A 72 -8.26 30.41 -2.12
C GLU A 72 -7.00 29.55 -1.89
N GLN A 73 -6.66 29.26 -0.64
CA GLN A 73 -5.50 28.42 -0.31
C GLN A 73 -5.68 26.95 -0.74
N GLU A 74 -6.91 26.43 -0.71
CA GLU A 74 -7.23 25.07 -1.14
C GLU A 74 -7.20 24.97 -2.66
N GLN A 75 -7.75 25.99 -3.34
CA GLN A 75 -7.66 26.12 -4.79
C GLN A 75 -6.20 26.14 -5.23
N GLU A 76 -5.37 26.98 -4.61
CA GLU A 76 -3.94 27.09 -4.94
C GLU A 76 -3.21 25.75 -4.75
N TYR A 77 -3.48 25.02 -3.66
CA TYR A 77 -2.91 23.69 -3.46
C TYR A 77 -3.28 22.72 -4.58
N ILE A 78 -4.57 22.63 -4.93
CA ILE A 78 -5.07 21.72 -5.97
C ILE A 78 -4.49 22.10 -7.34
N ILE A 79 -4.43 23.40 -7.67
CA ILE A 79 -3.86 23.87 -8.94
C ILE A 79 -2.40 23.47 -9.02
N LYS A 80 -1.61 23.71 -7.98
CA LYS A 80 -0.17 23.37 -7.99
C LYS A 80 0.07 21.87 -8.11
N ASP A 81 -0.70 21.04 -7.41
CA ASP A 81 -0.60 19.59 -7.55
C ASP A 81 -0.96 19.16 -8.99
N ALA A 82 -2.08 19.65 -9.53
CA ALA A 82 -2.51 19.36 -10.91
C ALA A 82 -1.46 19.77 -11.94
N LEU A 83 -0.87 20.97 -11.79
CA LEU A 83 0.19 21.48 -12.66
C LEU A 83 1.46 20.63 -12.59
N ASN A 84 1.88 20.20 -11.41
CA ASN A 84 3.01 19.29 -11.25
C ASN A 84 2.75 17.93 -11.94
N LYS A 85 1.52 17.40 -11.83
CA LYS A 85 1.13 16.18 -12.55
C LYS A 85 1.16 16.39 -14.06
N ILE A 86 0.68 17.52 -14.58
CA ILE A 86 0.79 17.87 -16.01
C ILE A 86 2.25 17.92 -16.47
N LEU A 87 3.13 18.55 -15.69
CA LEU A 87 4.56 18.58 -15.98
C LEU A 87 5.17 17.18 -15.99
N TYR A 88 4.72 16.30 -15.10
CA TYR A 88 5.13 14.90 -15.07
C TYR A 88 4.69 14.15 -16.34
N PHE A 89 3.39 14.19 -16.69
CA PHE A 89 2.85 13.53 -17.88
C PHE A 89 3.55 13.96 -19.17
N ASN A 90 3.83 15.26 -19.30
CA ASN A 90 4.46 15.84 -20.49
C ASN A 90 5.90 15.36 -20.75
N GLN A 91 6.52 14.61 -19.84
CA GLN A 91 7.83 13.99 -20.04
C GLN A 91 7.74 12.72 -20.89
N PHE A 92 6.56 12.12 -20.99
CA PHE A 92 6.35 10.85 -21.69
C PHE A 92 5.70 11.07 -23.06
N LYS A 93 5.97 10.13 -23.95
CA LYS A 93 5.38 10.11 -25.28
C LYS A 93 4.00 9.44 -25.23
N THR A 94 3.05 9.98 -25.98
CA THR A 94 1.72 9.40 -26.22
C THR A 94 1.50 9.18 -27.71
N ILE A 95 0.70 8.17 -28.05
CA ILE A 95 0.20 7.92 -29.41
C ILE A 95 -1.28 8.25 -29.50
N LEU A 96 -2.05 7.98 -28.43
CA LEU A 96 -3.47 8.27 -28.42
C LEU A 96 -3.72 9.75 -28.20
N HIS A 97 -4.54 10.32 -29.07
CA HIS A 97 -5.06 11.67 -28.88
C HIS A 97 -6.24 11.63 -27.90
N CYS A 98 -6.42 12.66 -27.07
CA CYS A 98 -7.49 12.69 -26.05
C CYS A 98 -8.90 12.34 -26.58
N HIS A 99 -9.28 12.85 -27.76
CA HIS A 99 -10.59 12.58 -28.39
C HIS A 99 -10.83 11.14 -28.88
N VAL A 100 -9.85 10.24 -28.85
CA VAL A 100 -10.02 8.84 -29.29
C VAL A 100 -10.06 7.81 -28.16
N PHE A 101 -9.91 8.22 -26.89
CA PHE A 101 -9.95 7.27 -25.76
C PHE A 101 -11.27 6.53 -25.67
N GLU A 102 -12.40 7.24 -25.68
CA GLU A 102 -13.74 6.64 -25.63
C GLU A 102 -13.92 5.56 -26.71
N HIS A 103 -13.67 5.94 -27.97
CA HIS A 103 -13.79 5.02 -29.10
C HIS A 103 -12.81 3.84 -29.02
N PHE A 104 -11.58 4.07 -28.55
CA PHE A 104 -10.59 3.01 -28.38
C PHE A 104 -11.04 1.98 -27.33
N ILE A 105 -11.56 2.46 -26.20
CA ILE A 105 -12.06 1.61 -25.11
C ILE A 105 -13.27 0.82 -25.60
N GLU A 106 -14.27 1.48 -26.21
CA GLU A 106 -15.47 0.81 -26.72
C GLU A 106 -15.15 -0.27 -27.76
N THR A 107 -14.23 0.00 -28.69
CA THR A 107 -13.90 -0.95 -29.77
C THR A 107 -12.96 -2.06 -29.36
N HIS A 108 -12.34 -1.99 -28.18
CA HIS A 108 -11.38 -2.98 -27.67
C HIS A 108 -10.31 -3.36 -28.71
N THR A 109 -9.81 -2.39 -29.48
CA THR A 109 -8.83 -2.69 -30.53
C THR A 109 -7.44 -2.94 -29.93
N VAL A 110 -7.22 -4.16 -29.45
CA VAL A 110 -5.98 -4.53 -28.75
C VAL A 110 -4.77 -4.57 -29.69
N ASN A 111 -4.94 -4.61 -31.01
CA ASN A 111 -3.86 -4.90 -31.96
C ASN A 111 -2.74 -3.84 -32.04
N THR A 112 -3.01 -2.58 -31.71
CA THR A 112 -2.00 -1.51 -31.73
C THR A 112 -1.23 -1.47 -30.41
N ILE A 113 0.10 -1.50 -30.46
CA ILE A 113 0.95 -1.33 -29.27
C ILE A 113 1.10 0.17 -29.00
N LEU A 114 0.51 0.65 -27.91
CA LEU A 114 0.57 2.05 -27.49
C LEU A 114 1.83 2.33 -26.65
N GLU A 115 2.07 3.60 -26.30
CA GLU A 115 3.11 3.98 -25.35
C GLU A 115 2.66 3.74 -23.89
N PRO A 116 3.59 3.57 -22.93
CA PRO A 116 3.25 3.27 -21.54
C PRO A 116 2.29 4.29 -20.92
N LEU A 117 2.49 5.59 -21.20
CA LEU A 117 1.60 6.65 -20.72
C LEU A 117 0.18 6.54 -21.31
N ASP A 118 0.02 6.02 -22.54
CA ASP A 118 -1.33 5.85 -23.11
C ASP A 118 -2.16 4.86 -22.27
N TYR A 119 -1.55 3.80 -21.72
CA TYR A 119 -2.25 2.85 -20.84
C TYR A 119 -2.60 3.46 -19.50
N ARG A 120 -1.70 4.25 -18.90
CA ARG A 120 -2.03 5.02 -17.70
C ARG A 120 -3.21 5.96 -17.97
N ASN A 121 -3.21 6.66 -19.11
CA ASN A 121 -4.29 7.56 -19.50
C ASN A 121 -5.62 6.83 -19.72
N ILE A 122 -5.60 5.56 -20.16
CA ILE A 122 -6.81 4.71 -20.22
C ILE A 122 -7.34 4.46 -18.81
N LEU A 123 -6.48 4.13 -17.84
CA LEU A 123 -6.92 3.96 -16.44
C LEU A 123 -7.50 5.27 -15.88
N ASP A 124 -6.81 6.40 -16.09
CA ASP A 124 -7.31 7.71 -15.69
C ASP A 124 -8.67 8.04 -16.33
N TYR A 125 -8.86 7.70 -17.61
CA TYR A 125 -10.15 7.88 -18.30
C TYR A 125 -11.24 7.03 -17.66
N LEU A 126 -11.00 5.75 -17.46
CA LEU A 126 -11.95 4.82 -16.86
C LEU A 126 -12.34 5.28 -15.45
N GLU A 127 -11.37 5.62 -14.60
CA GLU A 127 -11.64 6.10 -13.24
C GLU A 127 -12.38 7.44 -13.21
N TYR A 128 -12.06 8.37 -14.10
CA TYR A 128 -12.75 9.66 -14.17
C TYR A 128 -14.22 9.52 -14.56
N HIS A 129 -14.56 8.56 -15.43
CA HIS A 129 -15.91 8.39 -15.96
C HIS A 129 -16.75 7.36 -15.18
N SER A 130 -16.13 6.31 -14.64
CA SER A 130 -16.79 5.18 -13.97
C SER A 130 -16.48 5.10 -12.47
N GLY A 131 -15.63 5.99 -11.96
CA GLY A 131 -15.16 6.00 -10.58
C GLY A 131 -14.03 5.01 -10.30
N THR A 132 -13.34 5.16 -9.17
CA THR A 132 -12.28 4.25 -8.75
C THR A 132 -12.86 3.08 -7.97
N ASN A 133 -13.04 1.94 -8.63
CA ASN A 133 -13.62 0.72 -8.06
C ASN A 133 -13.11 -0.53 -8.78
N GLN A 134 -13.42 -1.71 -8.23
CA GLN A 134 -12.97 -2.99 -8.78
C GLN A 134 -13.39 -3.18 -10.24
N GLU A 135 -14.63 -2.86 -10.63
CA GLU A 135 -15.13 -3.06 -12.01
C GLU A 135 -14.31 -2.24 -13.02
N THR A 136 -13.98 -1.00 -12.67
CA THR A 136 -13.16 -0.10 -13.49
C THR A 136 -11.73 -0.61 -13.64
N VAL A 137 -11.14 -1.11 -12.54
CA VAL A 137 -9.79 -1.69 -12.56
C VAL A 137 -9.78 -2.99 -13.37
N ASP A 138 -10.79 -3.84 -13.23
CA ASP A 138 -10.93 -5.07 -14.00
C ASP A 138 -10.99 -4.77 -15.51
N GLU A 139 -11.80 -3.78 -15.90
CA GLU A 139 -11.89 -3.30 -17.29
C GLU A 139 -10.52 -2.83 -17.80
N PHE A 140 -9.79 -2.02 -17.02
CA PHE A 140 -8.44 -1.56 -17.39
C PHE A 140 -7.49 -2.72 -17.69
N TYR A 141 -7.48 -3.76 -16.84
CA TYR A 141 -6.57 -4.89 -17.04
C TYR A 141 -6.92 -5.76 -18.24
N THR A 142 -8.13 -5.68 -18.81
CA THR A 142 -8.44 -6.29 -20.11
C THR A 142 -7.59 -5.72 -21.25
N PHE A 143 -7.13 -4.46 -21.13
CA PHE A 143 -6.22 -3.81 -22.08
C PHE A 143 -4.76 -4.00 -21.68
N PHE A 144 -4.46 -3.83 -20.38
CA PHE A 144 -3.09 -3.78 -19.88
C PHE A 144 -2.40 -5.14 -19.87
N ASN A 145 -3.09 -6.21 -19.45
CA ASN A 145 -2.49 -7.55 -19.41
C ASN A 145 -2.04 -8.07 -20.79
N PRO A 146 -2.88 -8.04 -21.84
CA PRO A 146 -2.46 -8.43 -23.19
C PRO A 146 -1.35 -7.55 -23.76
N TYR A 147 -1.27 -6.29 -23.33
CA TYR A 147 -0.15 -5.42 -23.68
C TYR A 147 1.16 -5.89 -23.04
N LEU A 148 1.17 -6.14 -21.73
CA LEU A 148 2.35 -6.66 -21.03
C LEU A 148 2.82 -8.00 -21.64
N ASP A 149 1.90 -8.90 -21.97
CA ASP A 149 2.22 -10.19 -22.59
C ASP A 149 2.89 -10.02 -23.96
N ARG A 150 2.42 -9.06 -24.77
CA ARG A 150 3.05 -8.75 -26.06
C ARG A 150 4.43 -8.12 -25.91
N LEU A 151 4.63 -7.28 -24.89
CA LEU A 151 5.97 -6.73 -24.60
C LEU A 151 6.95 -7.85 -24.24
N LEU A 152 6.53 -8.80 -23.40
CA LEU A 152 7.34 -9.96 -23.04
C LEU A 152 7.64 -10.85 -24.24
N TYR A 153 6.62 -11.16 -25.06
CA TYR A 153 6.77 -11.94 -26.30
C TYR A 153 7.81 -11.30 -27.24
N ASN A 154 7.76 -9.96 -27.38
CA ASN A 154 8.69 -9.19 -28.19
C ASN A 154 10.02 -8.87 -27.48
N LYS A 155 10.24 -9.35 -26.24
CA LYS A 155 11.41 -9.06 -25.40
C LYS A 155 11.66 -7.57 -25.18
N ASN A 156 10.60 -6.76 -25.19
CA ASN A 156 10.67 -5.33 -24.93
C ASN A 156 10.57 -5.04 -23.42
N TYR A 157 11.60 -5.48 -22.69
CA TYR A 157 11.66 -5.36 -21.23
C TYR A 157 11.65 -3.90 -20.77
N LYS A 158 12.30 -2.99 -21.50
CA LYS A 158 12.35 -1.56 -21.12
C LYS A 158 10.95 -0.95 -21.08
N LYS A 159 10.18 -1.14 -22.15
CA LYS A 159 8.81 -0.62 -22.22
C LYS A 159 7.90 -1.28 -21.18
N PHE A 160 8.16 -2.55 -20.83
CA PHE A 160 7.43 -3.23 -19.76
C PHE A 160 7.71 -2.55 -18.42
N MET A 161 8.97 -2.32 -18.08
CA MET A 161 9.37 -1.66 -16.84
C MET A 161 8.82 -0.23 -16.74
N ASP A 162 8.90 0.54 -17.82
CA ASP A 162 8.34 1.90 -17.88
C ASP A 162 6.82 1.88 -17.65
N SER A 163 6.12 0.84 -18.11
CA SER A 163 4.68 0.67 -17.91
C SER A 163 4.32 0.32 -16.48
N ILE A 164 5.08 -0.57 -15.84
CA ILE A 164 4.88 -0.88 -14.43
C ILE A 164 5.21 0.34 -13.56
N ALA A 165 6.30 1.06 -13.82
CA ALA A 165 6.66 2.26 -13.08
C ALA A 165 5.55 3.33 -13.13
N LEU A 166 5.00 3.60 -14.32
CA LEU A 166 3.89 4.55 -14.48
C LEU A 166 2.59 4.10 -13.80
N LEU A 167 2.31 2.79 -13.78
CA LEU A 167 1.17 2.25 -13.04
C LEU A 167 1.37 2.41 -11.53
N LEU A 168 2.57 2.09 -11.02
CA LEU A 168 2.94 2.30 -9.61
C LEU A 168 2.90 3.79 -9.22
N ASP A 169 3.10 4.74 -10.16
CA ASP A 169 2.95 6.18 -9.87
C ASP A 169 1.50 6.64 -9.82
N LYS A 170 0.60 5.88 -10.44
CA LYS A 170 -0.81 6.25 -10.56
C LYS A 170 -1.63 5.80 -9.35
N ILE A 171 -1.36 4.61 -8.85
CA ILE A 171 -2.16 3.99 -7.79
C ILE A 171 -1.95 4.72 -6.47
N LEU A 172 -3.05 5.01 -5.76
CA LEU A 172 -2.98 5.48 -4.38
C LEU A 172 -2.73 4.28 -3.43
N TYR A 173 -1.55 4.27 -2.80
CA TYR A 173 -1.17 3.18 -1.90
C TYR A 173 -1.65 3.41 -0.48
N GLU A 174 -1.20 4.48 0.15
CA GLU A 174 -1.45 4.71 1.56
C GLU A 174 -1.67 6.20 1.79
N TYR A 175 -2.87 6.57 2.23
CA TYR A 175 -3.12 7.92 2.70
C TYR A 175 -4.05 7.93 3.91
N GLU A 176 -3.58 8.52 5.00
CA GLU A 176 -4.32 8.56 6.26
C GLU A 176 -5.32 9.72 6.29
N TRP A 177 -6.54 9.39 6.66
CA TRP A 177 -7.63 10.32 6.92
C TRP A 177 -7.98 10.32 8.41
N ASP A 178 -8.04 11.51 9.02
CA ASP A 178 -8.41 11.67 10.43
C ASP A 178 -9.93 11.76 10.59
N GLY A 179 -10.51 10.81 11.33
CA GLY A 179 -11.92 10.85 11.75
C GLY A 179 -12.07 11.33 13.20
N VAL A 180 -13.31 11.30 13.71
CA VAL A 180 -13.59 11.74 15.10
C VAL A 180 -12.97 10.79 16.14
N ASN A 181 -13.07 9.48 15.93
CA ASN A 181 -12.68 8.45 16.90
C ASN A 181 -11.72 7.40 16.35
N ALA A 182 -11.43 7.43 15.05
CA ALA A 182 -10.58 6.46 14.36
C ALA A 182 -9.91 7.15 13.16
N LYS A 183 -8.88 6.52 12.60
CA LYS A 183 -8.36 6.90 11.29
C LYS A 183 -8.93 5.99 10.20
N TYR A 184 -8.89 6.45 8.97
CA TYR A 184 -9.19 5.65 7.79
C TYR A 184 -7.97 5.66 6.88
N LEU A 185 -7.58 4.51 6.36
CA LEU A 185 -6.46 4.39 5.44
C LEU A 185 -6.99 4.22 4.03
N ASP A 186 -6.68 5.14 3.14
CA ASP A 186 -7.00 4.96 1.74
C ASP A 186 -6.10 3.88 1.11
N THR A 187 -6.70 2.94 0.40
CA THR A 187 -6.05 1.73 -0.09
C THR A 187 -6.57 1.34 -1.48
N GLU A 188 -6.57 2.27 -2.43
CA GLU A 188 -6.96 2.03 -3.83
C GLU A 188 -6.20 0.84 -4.44
N TYR A 189 -4.94 0.64 -4.05
CA TYR A 189 -4.12 -0.50 -4.50
C TYR A 189 -4.78 -1.87 -4.32
N GLN A 190 -5.75 -2.02 -3.41
CA GLN A 190 -6.42 -3.29 -3.17
C GLN A 190 -7.06 -3.84 -4.44
N PHE A 191 -7.64 -2.96 -5.27
CA PHE A 191 -8.26 -3.33 -6.54
C PHE A 191 -7.26 -3.93 -7.54
N HIS A 192 -5.97 -3.63 -7.38
CA HIS A 192 -4.89 -4.04 -8.28
C HIS A 192 -4.13 -5.28 -7.80
N LEU A 193 -4.37 -5.77 -6.57
CA LEU A 193 -3.52 -6.79 -5.93
C LEU A 193 -3.39 -8.08 -6.75
N GLU A 194 -4.50 -8.65 -7.21
CA GLU A 194 -4.48 -9.90 -7.99
C GLU A 194 -3.73 -9.75 -9.31
N TYR A 195 -3.94 -8.61 -10.00
CA TYR A 195 -3.24 -8.32 -11.24
C TYR A 195 -1.73 -8.08 -11.04
N PHE A 196 -1.33 -7.48 -9.93
CA PHE A 196 0.09 -7.37 -9.58
C PHE A 196 0.71 -8.73 -9.25
N LYS A 197 0.00 -9.63 -8.57
CA LYS A 197 0.48 -11.01 -8.36
C LYS A 197 0.75 -11.71 -9.69
N GLU A 198 -0.15 -11.58 -10.66
CA GLU A 198 0.05 -12.11 -12.01
C GLU A 198 1.24 -11.45 -12.73
N THR A 199 1.34 -10.12 -12.64
CA THR A 199 2.44 -9.36 -13.24
C THR A 199 3.79 -9.79 -12.68
N ILE A 200 3.90 -9.96 -11.36
CA ILE A 200 5.11 -10.46 -10.71
C ILE A 200 5.43 -11.89 -11.16
N LYS A 201 4.43 -12.78 -11.27
CA LYS A 201 4.65 -14.13 -11.83
C LYS A 201 5.22 -14.08 -13.24
N LYS A 202 4.72 -13.18 -14.10
CA LYS A 202 5.27 -12.96 -15.45
C LYS A 202 6.71 -12.46 -15.37
N MET A 203 7.02 -11.52 -14.48
CA MET A 203 8.39 -11.04 -14.25
C MET A 203 9.32 -12.17 -13.82
N THR A 204 8.88 -13.04 -12.91
CA THR A 204 9.68 -14.19 -12.44
C THR A 204 10.06 -15.12 -13.59
N ASN A 205 9.11 -15.42 -14.48
CA ASN A 205 9.35 -16.28 -15.63
C ASN A 205 10.32 -15.67 -16.67
N HIS A 206 10.52 -14.35 -16.63
CA HIS A 206 11.37 -13.61 -17.57
C HIS A 206 12.52 -12.88 -16.89
N ILE A 207 12.85 -13.24 -15.64
CA ILE A 207 13.77 -12.49 -14.78
C ILE A 207 15.15 -12.28 -15.42
N ASP A 208 15.69 -13.29 -16.09
CA ASP A 208 17.00 -13.18 -16.77
C ASP A 208 17.00 -12.10 -17.86
N GLY A 209 15.87 -11.95 -18.57
CA GLY A 209 15.69 -10.95 -19.61
C GLY A 209 15.64 -9.52 -19.05
N PHE A 210 14.88 -9.33 -17.97
CA PHE A 210 14.82 -8.07 -17.23
C PHE A 210 16.18 -7.73 -16.61
N PHE A 211 16.79 -8.66 -15.91
CA PHE A 211 18.05 -8.42 -15.22
C PHE A 211 19.20 -8.12 -16.18
N LYS A 212 19.17 -8.67 -17.41
CA LYS A 212 20.15 -8.35 -18.46
C LYS A 212 19.92 -6.99 -19.12
N SER A 213 18.67 -6.58 -19.28
CA SER A 213 18.30 -5.49 -20.19
C SER A 213 17.86 -4.20 -19.48
N THR A 214 17.35 -4.31 -18.26
CA THR A 214 16.68 -3.25 -17.51
C THR A 214 16.93 -3.41 -16.01
N LYS A 215 18.19 -3.68 -15.65
CA LYS A 215 18.57 -4.01 -14.28
C LYS A 215 18.26 -2.88 -13.31
N ASP A 216 18.61 -1.66 -13.68
CA ASP A 216 18.50 -0.51 -12.78
C ASP A 216 17.03 -0.17 -12.55
N GLU A 217 16.19 -0.22 -13.59
CA GLU A 217 14.74 -0.05 -13.47
C GLU A 217 14.10 -1.17 -12.63
N LEU A 218 14.61 -2.40 -12.72
CA LEU A 218 14.12 -3.51 -11.91
C LEU A 218 14.40 -3.28 -10.43
N LEU A 219 15.61 -2.83 -10.10
CA LEU A 219 15.99 -2.51 -8.73
C LEU A 219 15.20 -1.31 -8.19
N GLU A 220 14.95 -0.29 -9.01
CA GLU A 220 14.11 0.86 -8.65
C GLU A 220 12.66 0.44 -8.35
N ILE A 221 12.08 -0.43 -9.18
CA ILE A 221 10.73 -0.96 -8.89
C ILE A 221 10.72 -1.75 -7.59
N PHE A 222 11.71 -2.62 -7.36
CA PHE A 222 11.77 -3.41 -6.12
C PHE A 222 11.93 -2.52 -4.89
N GLU A 223 12.72 -1.45 -5.00
CA GLU A 223 12.86 -0.46 -3.95
C GLU A 223 11.54 0.21 -3.62
N ARG A 224 10.84 0.71 -4.63
CA ARG A 224 9.52 1.32 -4.45
C ARG A 224 8.53 0.36 -3.79
N LEU A 225 8.50 -0.89 -4.24
CA LEU A 225 7.64 -1.93 -3.64
C LEU A 225 7.98 -2.11 -2.16
N CYS A 226 9.26 -2.26 -1.80
CA CYS A 226 9.65 -2.39 -0.39
C CYS A 226 9.25 -1.18 0.47
N GLN A 227 9.14 0.02 -0.10
CA GLN A 227 8.68 1.22 0.61
C GLN A 227 7.16 1.24 0.86
N MET A 228 6.40 0.30 0.31
CA MET A 228 4.94 0.19 0.44
C MET A 228 4.58 -1.10 1.21
N PRO A 229 4.77 -1.14 2.54
CA PRO A 229 4.74 -2.37 3.31
C PRO A 229 3.41 -3.12 3.23
N ARG A 230 2.27 -2.43 3.31
CA ARG A 230 0.95 -3.11 3.26
C ARG A 230 0.74 -3.79 1.93
N PHE A 231 0.96 -3.05 0.84
CA PHE A 231 0.87 -3.57 -0.52
C PHE A 231 1.79 -4.78 -0.73
N THR A 232 3.07 -4.63 -0.37
CA THR A 232 4.07 -5.66 -0.64
C THR A 232 3.88 -6.90 0.23
N LEU A 233 3.44 -6.75 1.49
CA LEU A 233 3.09 -7.87 2.34
C LEU A 233 1.88 -8.67 1.79
N SER A 234 0.91 -8.01 1.17
CA SER A 234 -0.23 -8.69 0.52
C SER A 234 0.17 -9.57 -0.66
N ILE A 235 1.30 -9.27 -1.32
CA ILE A 235 1.85 -10.00 -2.48
C ILE A 235 3.20 -10.67 -2.18
N ILE A 236 3.56 -10.80 -0.89
CA ILE A 236 4.92 -11.17 -0.48
C ILE A 236 5.38 -12.53 -0.98
N LYS A 237 4.44 -13.45 -1.21
CA LYS A 237 4.73 -14.78 -1.74
C LYS A 237 5.27 -14.70 -3.16
N GLU A 238 4.54 -14.03 -4.06
CA GLU A 238 4.95 -13.80 -5.44
C GLU A 238 6.22 -12.95 -5.50
N PHE A 239 6.27 -11.87 -4.74
CA PHE A 239 7.41 -10.95 -4.73
C PHE A 239 8.68 -11.60 -4.15
N GLY A 240 8.54 -12.34 -3.06
CA GLY A 240 9.60 -13.14 -2.47
C GLY A 240 10.12 -14.19 -3.44
N ASN A 241 9.26 -14.88 -4.17
CA ASN A 241 9.68 -15.82 -5.22
C ASN A 241 10.47 -15.13 -6.34
N LEU A 242 10.04 -13.96 -6.79
CA LEU A 242 10.75 -13.18 -7.81
C LEU A 242 12.19 -12.87 -7.41
N ILE A 243 12.41 -12.55 -6.12
CA ILE A 243 13.73 -12.17 -5.60
C ILE A 243 14.55 -13.41 -5.23
N LEU A 244 13.99 -14.30 -4.41
CA LEU A 244 14.74 -15.35 -3.71
C LEU A 244 15.05 -16.57 -4.58
N LEU A 245 14.29 -16.80 -5.66
CA LEU A 245 14.58 -17.90 -6.60
C LEU A 245 15.83 -17.62 -7.45
N ASN A 246 16.25 -16.36 -7.58
CA ASN A 246 17.46 -15.99 -8.30
C ASN A 246 18.47 -15.32 -7.36
N LYS A 247 19.53 -16.06 -7.01
CA LYS A 247 20.55 -15.62 -6.06
C LYS A 247 21.25 -14.32 -6.51
N GLU A 248 21.49 -14.14 -7.80
CA GLU A 248 22.14 -12.92 -8.31
C GLU A 248 21.22 -11.70 -8.15
N VAL A 249 19.93 -11.87 -8.43
CA VAL A 249 18.93 -10.81 -8.22
C VAL A 249 18.86 -10.42 -6.74
N ALA A 250 18.71 -11.39 -5.84
CA ALA A 250 18.67 -11.15 -4.41
C ALA A 250 19.94 -10.42 -3.91
N GLU A 251 21.12 -10.91 -4.27
CA GLU A 251 22.40 -10.30 -3.89
C GLU A 251 22.50 -8.86 -4.37
N ARG A 252 22.05 -8.58 -5.60
CA ARG A 252 22.13 -7.24 -6.19
C ARG A 252 21.13 -6.28 -5.57
N LEU A 253 19.94 -6.76 -5.23
CA LEU A 253 18.93 -5.99 -4.53
C LEU A 253 19.39 -5.59 -3.12
N PHE A 254 19.88 -6.54 -2.32
CA PHE A 254 20.34 -6.21 -0.98
C PHE A 254 21.57 -5.30 -0.98
N ASN A 255 22.50 -5.49 -1.94
CA ASN A 255 23.60 -4.56 -2.14
C ASN A 255 23.15 -3.15 -2.59
N HIS A 256 22.07 -3.06 -3.37
CA HIS A 256 21.46 -1.79 -3.77
C HIS A 256 20.91 -1.05 -2.55
N PHE A 257 20.13 -1.74 -1.70
CA PHE A 257 19.61 -1.17 -0.46
C PHE A 257 20.72 -0.71 0.49
N GLU A 258 21.77 -1.50 0.69
CA GLU A 258 22.89 -1.14 1.59
C GLU A 258 23.63 0.13 1.15
N ARG A 259 23.59 0.47 -0.14
CA ARG A 259 24.22 1.69 -0.68
C ARG A 259 23.36 2.93 -0.52
N LEU A 260 22.04 2.79 -0.62
CA LEU A 260 21.14 3.94 -0.62
C LEU A 260 20.93 4.47 0.78
N ASN A 261 20.63 3.60 1.75
CA ASN A 261 20.42 4.01 3.13
C ASN A 261 20.40 2.78 4.08
N PRO A 262 21.48 2.52 4.83
CA PRO A 262 21.54 1.41 5.79
C PRO A 262 20.43 1.47 6.85
N ASP A 263 20.05 2.67 7.31
CA ASP A 263 19.07 2.86 8.37
C ASP A 263 17.63 2.57 7.88
N GLN A 264 17.34 2.85 6.61
CA GLN A 264 16.05 2.44 6.01
C GLN A 264 15.96 0.92 5.86
N LEU A 265 17.09 0.24 5.74
CA LEU A 265 17.16 -1.21 5.59
C LEU A 265 16.81 -1.92 6.90
N GLU A 266 17.30 -1.38 8.03
CA GLU A 266 17.02 -1.93 9.37
C GLU A 266 15.57 -1.71 9.80
N ASN A 267 14.96 -0.59 9.40
CA ASN A 267 13.60 -0.24 9.83
C ASN A 267 12.49 -0.70 8.86
N ASN A 268 12.84 -1.32 7.72
CA ASN A 268 11.87 -1.75 6.73
C ASN A 268 11.51 -3.23 6.93
N ILE A 269 10.30 -3.47 7.43
CA ILE A 269 9.78 -4.81 7.75
C ILE A 269 9.78 -5.77 6.54
N VAL A 270 9.54 -5.27 5.32
CA VAL A 270 9.55 -6.09 4.10
C VAL A 270 10.98 -6.52 3.77
N ILE A 271 11.94 -5.58 3.84
CA ILE A 271 13.33 -5.87 3.56
C ILE A 271 13.89 -6.83 4.61
N SER A 272 13.62 -6.59 5.90
CA SER A 272 14.04 -7.47 6.99
C SER A 272 13.54 -8.90 6.80
N TYR A 273 12.26 -9.07 6.45
CA TYR A 273 11.66 -10.37 6.14
C TYR A 273 12.31 -11.06 4.93
N LEU A 274 12.51 -10.36 3.82
CA LEU A 274 13.13 -10.95 2.62
C LEU A 274 14.62 -11.26 2.85
N LYS A 275 15.33 -10.41 3.61
CA LYS A 275 16.77 -10.57 3.88
C LYS A 275 17.04 -11.73 4.83
N SER A 276 16.18 -11.95 5.84
CA SER A 276 16.32 -13.09 6.75
C SER A 276 16.12 -14.42 6.02
N LEU A 277 15.14 -14.50 5.11
CA LEU A 277 14.94 -15.63 4.21
C LEU A 277 16.15 -15.87 3.30
N TYR A 278 16.68 -14.82 2.66
CA TYR A 278 17.86 -14.92 1.79
C TYR A 278 19.10 -15.41 2.54
N LYS A 279 19.32 -14.90 3.76
CA LYS A 279 20.44 -15.33 4.62
C LYS A 279 20.23 -16.71 5.23
N ASN A 280 19.02 -17.27 5.12
CA ASN A 280 18.60 -18.51 5.77
C ASN A 280 18.88 -18.47 7.30
N ASN A 281 18.62 -17.32 7.92
CA ASN A 281 18.77 -17.12 9.37
C ASN A 281 17.41 -17.21 10.05
N HIS A 282 17.16 -18.32 10.74
CA HIS A 282 15.87 -18.59 11.37
C HIS A 282 15.52 -17.60 12.49
N GLU A 283 16.49 -17.20 13.32
CA GLU A 283 16.26 -16.24 14.42
C GLU A 283 15.83 -14.87 13.86
N GLN A 284 16.58 -14.34 12.89
CA GLN A 284 16.22 -13.08 12.21
C GLN A 284 14.90 -13.16 11.45
N TYR A 285 14.53 -14.35 11.00
CA TYR A 285 13.28 -14.57 10.31
C TYR A 285 12.09 -14.53 11.27
N ILE A 286 12.21 -15.19 12.42
CA ILE A 286 11.20 -15.10 13.49
C ILE A 286 11.05 -13.66 13.98
N ASP A 287 12.15 -12.94 14.21
CA ASP A 287 12.11 -11.52 14.58
C ASP A 287 11.36 -10.67 13.52
N ALA A 288 11.64 -10.90 12.23
CA ALA A 288 10.93 -10.19 11.16
C ALA A 288 9.43 -10.54 11.09
N CYS A 289 9.05 -11.78 11.37
CA CYS A 289 7.65 -12.18 11.47
C CYS A 289 6.96 -11.51 12.66
N GLU A 290 7.63 -11.39 13.81
CA GLU A 290 7.12 -10.63 14.96
C GLU A 290 6.92 -9.15 14.64
N ASP A 291 7.87 -8.53 13.93
CA ASP A 291 7.76 -7.13 13.48
C ASP A 291 6.55 -6.93 12.56
N ILE A 292 6.29 -7.88 11.65
CA ILE A 292 5.08 -7.86 10.80
C ILE A 292 3.81 -7.98 11.66
N LEU A 293 3.77 -8.87 12.65
CA LEU A 293 2.61 -9.00 13.53
C LEU A 293 2.39 -7.72 14.34
N ARG A 294 3.44 -7.09 14.87
CA ARG A 294 3.37 -5.79 15.56
C ARG A 294 2.88 -4.68 14.63
N PHE A 295 3.33 -4.67 13.38
CA PHE A 295 2.85 -3.75 12.35
C PHE A 295 1.34 -3.92 12.10
N VAL A 296 0.88 -5.16 11.92
CA VAL A 296 -0.55 -5.49 11.76
C VAL A 296 -1.37 -5.07 12.99
N MET A 297 -0.86 -5.32 14.20
CA MET A 297 -1.54 -4.93 15.43
C MET A 297 -1.74 -3.41 15.51
N ASN A 298 -0.69 -2.64 15.21
CA ASN A 298 -0.78 -1.17 15.22
C ASN A 298 -1.85 -0.68 14.24
N ASP A 299 -1.92 -1.28 13.05
CA ASP A 299 -2.93 -0.91 12.06
C ASP A 299 -4.35 -1.23 12.52
N VAL A 300 -4.58 -2.43 13.07
CA VAL A 300 -5.91 -2.84 13.57
C VAL A 300 -6.39 -1.93 14.71
N LEU A 301 -5.47 -1.43 15.54
CA LEU A 301 -5.81 -0.49 16.62
C LEU A 301 -6.02 0.95 16.14
N THR A 302 -5.52 1.31 14.96
CA THR A 302 -5.49 2.69 14.46
C THR A 302 -6.57 2.96 13.41
N PHE A 303 -6.74 2.03 12.47
CA PHE A 303 -7.56 2.22 11.27
C PHE A 303 -8.88 1.48 11.35
N ALA A 304 -9.95 2.11 10.89
CA ALA A 304 -11.28 1.52 10.85
C ALA A 304 -11.41 0.41 9.79
N ASN A 305 -10.61 0.45 8.72
CA ASN A 305 -10.68 -0.44 7.56
C ASN A 305 -9.46 -1.38 7.48
N HIS A 306 -9.25 -2.17 8.54
CA HIS A 306 -8.04 -2.97 8.76
C HIS A 306 -8.13 -4.43 8.24
N ASP A 307 -9.11 -4.78 7.41
CA ASP A 307 -9.39 -6.18 7.06
C ASP A 307 -8.23 -6.87 6.33
N LEU A 308 -7.57 -6.13 5.43
CA LEU A 308 -6.40 -6.63 4.70
C LEU A 308 -5.21 -6.88 5.63
N GLN A 309 -5.05 -6.05 6.67
CA GLN A 309 -3.97 -6.17 7.64
C GLN A 309 -4.16 -7.42 8.48
N LYS A 310 -5.41 -7.74 8.86
CA LYS A 310 -5.75 -9.01 9.49
C LYS A 310 -5.43 -10.19 8.58
N GLU A 311 -5.71 -10.11 7.29
CA GLU A 311 -5.34 -11.16 6.32
C GLU A 311 -3.82 -11.37 6.26
N ILE A 312 -3.04 -10.29 6.20
CA ILE A 312 -1.56 -10.35 6.23
C ILE A 312 -1.09 -11.08 7.49
N GLY A 313 -1.59 -10.68 8.66
CA GLY A 313 -1.24 -11.31 9.93
C GLY A 313 -1.59 -12.79 9.98
N ASN A 314 -2.83 -13.15 9.60
CA ASN A 314 -3.27 -14.53 9.55
C ASN A 314 -2.41 -15.39 8.63
N ARG A 315 -1.98 -14.86 7.49
CA ARG A 315 -1.12 -15.57 6.54
C ARG A 315 0.26 -15.87 7.13
N ILE A 316 0.83 -14.99 7.97
CA ILE A 316 2.06 -15.28 8.71
C ILE A 316 1.83 -16.43 9.70
N LEU A 317 0.72 -16.41 10.43
CA LEU A 317 0.37 -17.44 11.41
C LEU A 317 0.08 -18.80 10.79
N GLU A 318 -0.50 -18.83 9.59
CA GLU A 318 -0.69 -20.07 8.83
C GLU A 318 0.63 -20.75 8.45
N ILE A 319 1.70 -19.96 8.27
CA ILE A 319 3.02 -20.47 7.88
C ILE A 319 3.82 -20.88 9.13
N GLU A 320 3.90 -20.00 10.14
CA GLU A 320 4.77 -20.19 11.31
C GLU A 320 4.09 -20.91 12.48
N GLY A 321 2.76 -20.84 12.56
CA GLY A 321 1.99 -21.38 13.67
C GLY A 321 1.77 -20.39 14.82
N TYR A 322 1.00 -20.84 15.81
CA TYR A 322 0.56 -20.02 16.95
C TYR A 322 1.62 -19.89 18.05
N ASP A 323 2.70 -20.69 18.00
CA ASP A 323 3.86 -20.53 18.90
C ASP A 323 4.43 -19.11 18.80
N LEU A 324 4.48 -18.54 17.59
CA LEU A 324 4.91 -17.16 17.35
C LEU A 324 4.07 -16.14 18.14
N LEU A 325 2.75 -16.31 18.21
CA LEU A 325 1.88 -15.42 19.00
C LEU A 325 2.10 -15.59 20.49
N ILE A 326 2.29 -16.82 20.94
CA ILE A 326 2.51 -17.16 22.34
C ILE A 326 3.84 -16.56 22.80
N ASP A 327 4.90 -16.69 22.01
CA ASP A 327 6.22 -16.11 22.28
C ASP A 327 6.14 -14.58 22.27
N LEU A 328 5.46 -13.99 21.29
CA LEU A 328 5.26 -12.55 21.20
C LEU A 328 4.53 -12.02 22.44
N PHE A 329 3.43 -12.67 22.86
CA PHE A 329 2.71 -12.34 24.09
C PHE A 329 3.59 -12.54 25.32
N SER A 330 4.40 -13.60 25.37
CA SER A 330 5.24 -13.89 26.54
C SER A 330 6.35 -12.87 26.74
N LYS A 331 6.78 -12.17 25.69
CA LYS A 331 7.80 -11.11 25.74
C LYS A 331 7.31 -9.83 26.42
N ASP A 332 6.09 -9.40 26.13
CA ASP A 332 5.58 -8.08 26.58
C ASP A 332 4.22 -8.11 27.31
N TYR A 333 3.58 -9.28 27.38
CA TYR A 333 2.22 -9.50 27.87
C TYR A 333 1.19 -8.53 27.29
N ASN A 334 1.37 -8.14 26.02
CA ASN A 334 0.47 -7.23 25.33
C ASN A 334 -0.84 -7.92 24.92
N THR A 335 -1.90 -7.70 25.70
CA THR A 335 -3.22 -8.29 25.43
C THR A 335 -3.89 -7.78 24.15
N PHE A 336 -3.44 -6.67 23.56
CA PHE A 336 -3.98 -6.19 22.28
C PHE A 336 -3.73 -7.18 21.13
N LEU A 337 -2.76 -8.08 21.29
CA LEU A 337 -2.54 -9.17 20.34
C LEU A 337 -3.83 -9.94 20.07
N PHE A 338 -4.61 -10.21 21.12
CA PHE A 338 -5.84 -11.00 21.05
C PHE A 338 -7.06 -10.22 20.56
N VAL A 339 -6.94 -8.89 20.40
CA VAL A 339 -7.93 -8.11 19.64
C VAL A 339 -7.74 -8.36 18.14
N CYS A 340 -6.50 -8.55 17.70
CA CYS A 340 -6.15 -8.79 16.31
C CYS A 340 -6.30 -10.27 15.93
N PHE A 341 -5.86 -11.16 16.83
CA PHE A 341 -5.88 -12.62 16.67
C PHE A 341 -6.61 -13.25 17.87
N PRO A 342 -7.96 -13.35 17.83
CA PRO A 342 -8.73 -13.80 18.97
C PRO A 342 -8.38 -15.23 19.40
N ILE A 343 -8.26 -15.46 20.72
CA ILE A 343 -7.96 -16.79 21.28
C ILE A 343 -9.01 -17.83 20.86
N SER A 344 -10.26 -17.40 20.67
CA SER A 344 -11.34 -18.25 20.17
C SER A 344 -11.02 -18.95 18.85
N THR A 345 -10.18 -18.35 17.99
CA THR A 345 -9.75 -18.92 16.70
C THR A 345 -8.54 -19.86 16.80
N PHE A 346 -7.93 -20.00 17.98
CA PHE A 346 -6.75 -20.84 18.15
C PHE A 346 -7.14 -22.32 18.03
N PRO A 347 -6.25 -23.16 17.45
CA PRO A 347 -6.43 -24.60 17.49
C PRO A 347 -6.50 -25.13 18.93
N PRO A 348 -7.27 -26.20 19.21
CA PRO A 348 -7.48 -26.71 20.57
C PRO A 348 -6.19 -26.98 21.36
N GLU A 349 -5.15 -27.48 20.71
CA GLU A 349 -3.84 -27.77 21.29
C GLU A 349 -3.12 -26.52 21.84
N TYR A 350 -3.39 -25.35 21.28
CA TYR A 350 -2.80 -24.07 21.70
C TYR A 350 -3.62 -23.36 22.78
N LYS A 351 -4.91 -23.71 22.94
CA LYS A 351 -5.78 -23.06 23.94
C LYS A 351 -5.29 -23.28 25.36
N GLU A 352 -4.88 -24.50 25.70
CA GLU A 352 -4.35 -24.78 27.04
C GLU A 352 -3.00 -24.10 27.30
N ILE A 353 -2.12 -24.06 26.30
CA ILE A 353 -0.83 -23.37 26.41
C ILE A 353 -1.07 -21.88 26.67
N MET A 354 -1.97 -21.28 25.90
CA MET A 354 -2.30 -19.87 26.05
C MET A 354 -2.93 -19.55 27.41
N ARG A 355 -3.81 -20.42 27.93
CA ARG A 355 -4.38 -20.27 29.28
C ARG A 355 -3.29 -20.18 30.34
N LEU A 356 -2.30 -21.08 30.29
CA LEU A 356 -1.19 -21.11 31.23
C LEU A 356 -0.31 -19.84 31.13
N GLU A 357 -0.08 -19.32 29.93
CA GLU A 357 0.66 -18.06 29.75
C GLU A 357 -0.12 -16.84 30.27
N LEU A 358 -1.44 -16.79 30.08
CA LEU A 358 -2.29 -15.75 30.68
C LEU A 358 -2.23 -15.79 32.21
N GLU A 359 -2.27 -16.97 32.81
CA GLU A 359 -2.11 -17.13 34.27
C GLU A 359 -0.73 -16.68 34.76
N LYS A 360 0.34 -16.97 34.01
CA LYS A 360 1.70 -16.47 34.31
C LYS A 360 1.74 -14.95 34.24
N ALA A 361 1.13 -14.35 33.22
CA ALA A 361 1.03 -12.89 33.05
C ALA A 361 0.30 -12.23 34.24
N ILE A 362 -0.79 -12.82 34.73
CA ILE A 362 -1.47 -12.33 35.96
C ILE A 362 -0.52 -12.34 37.15
N ARG A 363 0.20 -13.43 37.38
CA ARG A 363 1.15 -13.52 38.51
C ARG A 363 2.25 -12.48 38.40
N PHE A 364 2.76 -12.25 37.19
CA PHE A 364 3.75 -11.21 36.92
C PHE A 364 3.24 -9.82 37.28
N TYR A 365 2.06 -9.42 36.78
CA TYR A 365 1.50 -8.10 37.07
C TYR A 365 1.05 -7.96 38.53
N ALA A 366 0.47 -9.00 39.13
CA ALA A 366 0.10 -9.00 40.55
C ALA A 366 1.31 -8.78 41.47
N ALA A 367 2.46 -9.38 41.15
CA ALA A 367 3.70 -9.14 41.89
C ALA A 367 4.15 -7.67 41.78
N ARG A 368 4.00 -7.05 40.60
CA ARG A 368 4.34 -5.64 40.34
C ARG A 368 3.42 -4.64 41.03
N MET A 369 2.20 -5.03 41.42
CA MET A 369 1.26 -4.16 42.14
C MET A 369 1.78 -3.73 43.54
N ASN A 370 2.76 -4.44 44.08
CA ASN A 370 3.43 -4.07 45.32
C ASN A 370 4.32 -2.82 45.16
N HIS A 371 4.67 -2.43 43.93
CA HIS A 371 5.42 -1.21 43.64
C HIS A 371 4.46 -0.07 43.27
N ASP A 372 4.54 1.05 44.00
CA ASP A 372 3.66 2.21 43.79
C ASP A 372 3.68 2.72 42.35
N GLU A 373 4.84 2.71 41.69
CA GLU A 373 5.05 3.18 40.31
C GLU A 373 4.24 2.39 39.28
N TYR A 374 4.06 1.08 39.48
CA TYR A 374 3.42 0.18 38.51
C TYR A 374 2.04 -0.29 38.95
N ARG A 375 1.55 0.13 40.12
CA ARG A 375 0.33 -0.44 40.71
C ARG A 375 -0.90 -0.27 39.83
N LEU A 376 -1.13 0.93 39.31
CA LEU A 376 -2.31 1.24 38.51
C LEU A 376 -2.28 0.49 37.16
N THR A 377 -1.18 0.59 36.43
CA THR A 377 -1.00 -0.08 35.14
C THR A 377 -1.06 -1.60 35.28
N SER A 378 -0.46 -2.17 36.34
CA SER A 378 -0.52 -3.61 36.60
C SER A 378 -1.94 -4.07 36.95
N PHE A 379 -2.72 -3.27 37.67
CA PHE A 379 -4.12 -3.56 37.96
C PHE A 379 -4.96 -3.61 36.68
N GLU A 380 -4.79 -2.65 35.77
CA GLU A 380 -5.46 -2.63 34.46
C GLU A 380 -5.13 -3.87 33.63
N GLN A 381 -3.84 -4.27 33.60
CA GLN A 381 -3.41 -5.49 32.89
C GLN A 381 -4.02 -6.75 33.50
N VAL A 382 -4.02 -6.90 34.83
CA VAL A 382 -4.67 -8.05 35.50
C VAL A 382 -6.17 -8.10 35.18
N ALA A 383 -6.86 -6.96 35.18
CA ALA A 383 -8.28 -6.91 34.82
C ALA A 383 -8.53 -7.33 33.37
N ASN A 384 -7.71 -6.85 32.43
CA ASN A 384 -7.80 -7.22 31.01
C ASN A 384 -7.54 -8.71 30.78
N ILE A 385 -6.52 -9.27 31.42
CA ILE A 385 -6.19 -10.70 31.27
C ILE A 385 -7.26 -11.58 31.93
N ASN A 386 -7.77 -11.20 33.11
CA ASN A 386 -8.87 -11.91 33.75
C ASN A 386 -10.12 -11.92 32.88
N ARG A 387 -10.42 -10.81 32.19
CA ARG A 387 -11.53 -10.74 31.24
C ARG A 387 -11.35 -11.76 30.11
N LEU A 388 -10.16 -11.84 29.51
CA LEU A 388 -9.85 -12.84 28.48
C LEU A 388 -10.01 -14.28 29.00
N LEU A 389 -9.49 -14.59 30.19
CA LEU A 389 -9.65 -15.90 30.80
C LEU A 389 -11.13 -16.28 31.01
N MET A 390 -11.94 -15.34 31.49
CA MET A 390 -13.37 -15.56 31.71
C MET A 390 -14.18 -15.71 30.41
N GLU A 391 -13.82 -14.94 29.37
CA GLU A 391 -14.50 -14.98 28.08
C GLU A 391 -14.19 -16.27 27.32
N GLU A 392 -12.93 -16.69 27.32
CA GLU A 392 -12.43 -17.78 26.45
C GLU A 392 -12.45 -19.15 27.15
N TYR A 393 -12.40 -19.22 28.48
CA TYR A 393 -12.23 -20.47 29.26
C TYR A 393 -13.33 -20.68 30.32
N LYS A 394 -14.51 -20.10 30.10
CA LYS A 394 -15.61 -20.03 31.08
C LYS A 394 -16.04 -21.37 31.69
N GLU A 395 -15.96 -22.47 30.93
CA GLU A 395 -16.37 -23.82 31.36
C GLU A 395 -15.39 -24.49 32.33
N GLU A 396 -14.12 -24.09 32.32
CA GLU A 396 -13.13 -24.64 33.25
C GLU A 396 -13.20 -23.96 34.62
N TYR A 397 -13.45 -22.65 34.63
CA TYR A 397 -13.60 -21.88 35.86
C TYR A 397 -14.97 -22.02 36.52
N SER A 398 -15.98 -22.53 35.82
CA SER A 398 -17.27 -22.93 36.40
C SER A 398 -17.25 -24.34 37.00
N ASN A 399 -16.30 -25.18 36.60
CA ASN A 399 -16.06 -26.52 37.14
C ASN A 399 -14.94 -26.56 38.19
N GLY A 400 -14.46 -25.40 38.65
CA GLY A 400 -13.64 -25.31 39.84
C GLY A 400 -14.39 -25.89 41.03
N LYS A 401 -13.95 -27.07 41.49
CA LYS A 401 -14.36 -27.63 42.78
C LYS A 401 -14.21 -26.55 43.85
N GLU A 402 -15.32 -26.30 44.56
CA GLU A 402 -15.35 -25.61 45.87
C GLU A 402 -14.26 -26.12 46.82
#